data_AF-A0A7K6VDK2-F1
#
_entry.id   AF-A0A7K6VDK2-F1
#
_cell.length_a   1.000
_cell.length_b   1.000
_cell.length_c   1.000
_cell.angle_alpha   90.00
_cell.angle_beta   90.00
_cell.angle_gamma   90.00
#
_symmetry.space_group_name_H-M   'P 1'
#
loop_
_entity.id
_entity.type
_entity.pdbx_description
1 polymer ?
#
loop_
_entity_poly.entity_id
_entity_poly.type
_entity_poly.pdbx_seq_one_letter_code
_entity_poly.pdbx_strand_id
1 'polypeptide(L)'
;GWAASVLFNPKVRAVLERFRTRPDTFSLGVCNGCQLMALLGWVGPPGEVTCDGSTGPAGAVALERNLSGRFESRFVTVRVEPSPALLLRGLEGALLGVWVAHGEG
;
A
#
# COMPACT_ATOMS: atom_id res chain seq x y z
N GLY A 1 15.74 -4.11 1.23
CA GLY A 1 14.72 -3.06 1.42
C GLY A 1 13.80 -3.41 2.58
N TRP A 2 12.93 -2.49 2.99
CA TRP A 2 12.07 -2.68 4.17
C TRP A 2 11.22 -3.96 4.12
N ALA A 3 10.55 -4.21 2.99
CA ALA A 3 9.76 -5.43 2.80
C ALA A 3 10.61 -6.71 2.93
N ALA A 4 11.80 -6.73 2.33
CA ALA A 4 12.72 -7.87 2.42
C ALA A 4 13.14 -8.15 3.88
N SER A 5 13.40 -7.11 4.68
CA SER A 5 13.72 -7.27 6.10
C SER A 5 12.56 -7.89 6.89
N VAL A 6 11.32 -7.64 6.49
CA VAL A 6 10.13 -8.29 7.07
C VAL A 6 10.01 -9.73 6.58
N LEU A 7 10.07 -9.97 5.26
CA LEU A 7 9.81 -11.28 4.65
C LEU A 7 10.87 -12.33 5.00
N PHE A 8 12.14 -11.93 5.11
CA PHE A 8 13.27 -12.84 5.36
C PHE A 8 13.67 -12.94 6.84
N ASN A 9 13.06 -12.17 7.73
CA ASN A 9 13.26 -12.31 9.17
C ASN A 9 12.03 -12.97 9.81
N PRO A 10 12.11 -14.27 10.19
CA PRO A 10 10.94 -15.01 10.67
C PRO A 10 10.32 -14.42 11.94
N LYS A 11 11.13 -13.79 12.80
CA LYS A 11 10.63 -13.14 14.03
C LYS A 11 9.79 -11.92 13.70
N VAL A 12 10.28 -11.06 12.80
CA VAL A 12 9.57 -9.84 12.39
C VAL A 12 8.31 -10.18 11.60
N ARG A 13 8.42 -11.15 10.68
CA ARG A 13 7.29 -11.67 9.91
C ARG A 13 6.16 -12.13 10.82
N ALA A 14 6.46 -12.96 11.82
CA ALA A 14 5.46 -13.48 12.76
C ALA A 14 4.76 -12.37 13.55
N VAL A 15 5.48 -11.31 13.95
CA VAL A 15 4.89 -10.16 14.65
C VAL A 15 3.91 -9.40 13.76
N LEU A 16 4.27 -9.15 12.50
CA LEU A 16 3.41 -8.44 11.55
C LEU A 16 2.21 -9.28 11.08
N GLU A 17 2.39 -10.59 10.91
CA GLU A 17 1.29 -11.51 10.63
C GLU A 17 0.30 -11.54 11.80
N ARG A 18 0.79 -11.62 13.05
CA ARG A 18 -0.07 -11.53 14.25
C ARG A 18 -0.79 -10.19 14.33
N PHE A 19 -0.15 -9.09 13.95
CA PHE A 19 -0.81 -7.80 13.87
C PHE A 19 -1.92 -7.81 12.81
N ARG A 20 -1.65 -8.32 11.60
CA ARG A 20 -2.62 -8.35 10.49
C ARG A 20 -3.85 -9.22 10.75
N THR A 21 -3.72 -10.31 11.52
CA THR A 21 -4.84 -11.22 11.80
C THR A 21 -5.74 -10.77 12.95
N ARG A 22 -5.36 -9.70 13.67
CA ARG A 22 -6.16 -9.17 14.76
C ARG A 22 -7.40 -8.43 14.26
N PRO A 23 -8.62 -8.79 14.73
CA PRO A 23 -9.86 -8.16 14.27
C PRO A 23 -10.04 -6.73 14.81
N ASP A 24 -9.22 -6.31 15.78
CA ASP A 24 -9.30 -5.04 16.50
C ASP A 24 -8.19 -4.05 16.09
N THR A 25 -7.60 -4.23 14.90
CA THR A 25 -6.52 -3.36 14.39
C THR A 25 -6.87 -2.77 13.03
N PHE A 26 -6.33 -1.58 12.77
CA PHE A 26 -6.31 -0.96 11.45
C PHE A 26 -4.88 -0.54 11.10
N SER A 27 -4.58 -0.43 9.82
CA SER A 27 -3.26 -0.03 9.31
C SER A 27 -3.36 1.09 8.29
N LEU A 28 -2.35 1.96 8.24
CA LEU A 28 -2.22 3.01 7.25
C LEU A 28 -0.78 3.03 6.72
N GLY A 29 -0.63 2.96 5.40
CA GLY A 29 0.65 3.11 4.70
C GLY A 29 0.64 4.36 3.84
N VAL A 30 1.59 5.28 4.06
CA VAL A 30 1.70 6.54 3.30
C VAL A 30 3.03 6.55 2.56
N CYS A 31 3.03 6.91 1.27
CA CYS A 31 4.22 6.96 0.42
C CYS A 31 5.03 5.64 0.49
N ASN A 32 6.24 5.64 1.04
CA ASN A 32 7.05 4.42 1.21
C ASN A 32 6.38 3.33 2.07
N GLY A 33 5.49 3.72 2.99
CA GLY A 33 4.65 2.77 3.73
C GLY A 33 3.59 2.09 2.87
N CYS A 34 3.04 2.79 1.86
CA CYS A 34 2.13 2.19 0.88
C CYS A 34 2.89 1.15 0.03
N GLN A 35 4.10 1.50 -0.44
CA GLN A 35 4.99 0.59 -1.16
C GLN A 35 5.31 -0.67 -0.34
N LEU A 36 5.62 -0.52 0.95
CA LEU A 36 5.82 -1.65 1.86
C LEU A 36 4.59 -2.55 1.89
N MET A 37 3.41 -1.99 2.15
CA MET A 37 2.18 -2.78 2.27
C MET A 37 1.82 -3.48 0.97
N ALA A 38 2.06 -2.85 -0.18
CA ALA A 38 1.92 -3.46 -1.49
C ALA A 38 2.87 -4.66 -1.67
N LEU A 39 4.16 -4.49 -1.37
CA LEU A 39 5.18 -5.56 -1.42
C LEU A 39 4.93 -6.69 -0.42
N LEU A 40 4.31 -6.40 0.73
CA LEU A 40 3.89 -7.40 1.71
C LEU A 40 2.59 -8.10 1.31
N GLY A 41 1.89 -7.61 0.29
CA GLY A 41 0.64 -8.21 -0.15
C GLY A 41 -0.59 -7.85 0.68
N TRP A 42 -0.59 -6.63 1.22
CA TRP A 42 -1.64 -6.11 2.10
C TRP A 42 -2.61 -5.19 1.34
N VAL A 43 -2.28 -4.84 0.10
CA VAL A 43 -3.05 -3.96 -0.79
C VAL A 43 -3.31 -4.68 -2.12
N GLY A 44 -4.54 -4.59 -2.64
CA GLY A 44 -4.95 -5.19 -3.91
C GLY A 44 -6.07 -6.23 -3.77
N PRO A 45 -6.72 -6.63 -4.88
CA PRO A 45 -7.77 -7.64 -4.88
C PRO A 45 -7.20 -9.02 -4.45
N PRO A 46 -7.95 -9.82 -3.66
CA PRO A 46 -7.52 -11.16 -3.29
C PRO A 46 -7.46 -12.08 -4.52
N GLY A 47 -6.32 -12.73 -4.78
CA GLY A 47 -6.23 -13.86 -5.72
C GLY A 47 -5.58 -13.61 -7.09
N GLU A 48 -4.92 -12.47 -7.32
CA GLU A 48 -4.17 -12.25 -8.57
C GLU A 48 -2.76 -12.90 -8.58
N VAL A 49 -2.36 -13.37 -9.77
CA VAL A 49 -1.12 -14.11 -10.06
C VAL A 49 0.01 -13.14 -10.38
N THR A 50 1.18 -13.37 -9.79
CA THR A 50 2.40 -12.59 -9.99
C THR A 50 3.14 -12.93 -11.27
N CYS A 51 4.10 -12.08 -11.65
CA CYS A 51 5.04 -12.30 -12.77
C CYS A 51 5.94 -13.55 -12.63
N ASP A 52 6.02 -14.16 -11.44
CA ASP A 52 6.71 -15.44 -11.19
C ASP A 52 5.77 -16.67 -11.20
N GLY A 53 4.48 -16.47 -11.54
CA GLY A 53 3.49 -17.54 -11.66
C GLY A 53 2.95 -18.05 -10.33
N SER A 54 3.25 -17.41 -9.20
CA SER A 54 2.70 -17.80 -7.89
C SER A 54 1.35 -17.13 -7.60
N THR A 55 0.45 -17.87 -6.94
CA THR A 55 -0.83 -17.35 -6.43
C THR A 55 -0.66 -17.14 -4.93
N GLY A 56 -0.31 -15.92 -4.52
CA GLY A 56 -0.01 -15.60 -3.13
C GLY A 56 -0.32 -14.13 -2.80
N PRO A 57 -0.44 -13.77 -1.51
CA PRO A 57 -0.82 -12.41 -1.12
C PRO A 57 0.15 -11.34 -1.62
N ALA A 58 1.43 -11.66 -1.85
CA ALA A 58 2.40 -10.71 -2.39
C ALA A 58 2.16 -10.49 -3.90
N GLY A 59 1.76 -9.27 -4.32
CA GLY A 59 2.05 -8.81 -5.68
C GLY A 59 0.90 -8.46 -6.64
N ALA A 60 -0.31 -8.14 -6.18
CA ALA A 60 -1.35 -7.60 -7.10
C ALA A 60 -1.11 -6.13 -7.50
N VAL A 61 -0.41 -5.36 -6.65
CA VAL A 61 -0.16 -3.93 -6.86
C VAL A 61 1.32 -3.64 -6.60
N ALA A 62 1.97 -2.96 -7.54
CA ALA A 62 3.32 -2.43 -7.37
C ALA A 62 3.30 -0.93 -7.70
N LEU A 63 3.98 -0.15 -6.86
CA LEU A 63 4.21 1.27 -7.11
C LEU A 63 5.59 1.38 -7.75
N GLU A 64 5.64 1.74 -9.02
CA GLU A 64 6.84 1.77 -9.83
C GLU A 64 7.29 3.19 -10.15
N ARG A 65 8.42 3.33 -10.85
CA ARG A 65 8.96 4.63 -11.21
C ARG A 65 7.94 5.44 -12.00
N ASN A 66 7.77 6.70 -11.61
CA ASN A 66 6.87 7.62 -12.29
C ASN A 66 7.15 7.65 -13.80
N LEU A 67 6.10 7.77 -14.63
CA LEU A 67 6.24 7.85 -16.08
C LEU A 67 7.13 9.03 -16.54
N SER A 68 7.20 10.11 -15.75
CA SER A 68 8.10 11.24 -16.01
C SER A 68 9.59 10.89 -15.83
N GLY A 69 9.90 9.76 -15.19
CA GLY A 69 11.26 9.35 -14.84
C GLY A 69 11.90 10.23 -13.76
N ARG A 70 11.13 11.07 -13.08
CA ARG A 70 11.62 12.04 -12.09
C ARG A 70 10.80 11.99 -10.79
N PHE A 71 11.41 12.48 -9.72
CA PHE A 71 10.71 12.76 -8.47
C PHE A 71 9.71 13.91 -8.68
N GLU A 72 8.49 13.73 -8.19
CA GLU A 72 7.43 14.72 -8.27
C GLU A 72 7.07 15.23 -6.88
N SER A 73 7.20 16.54 -6.67
CA SER A 73 6.73 17.27 -5.49
C SER A 73 5.63 18.23 -5.91
N ARG A 74 4.37 17.90 -5.61
CA ARG A 74 3.20 18.62 -6.13
C ARG A 74 2.12 18.74 -5.08
N PHE A 75 1.25 19.73 -5.24
CA PHE A 75 -0.03 19.80 -4.56
C PHE A 75 -1.12 19.48 -5.59
N VAL A 76 -1.85 18.39 -5.38
CA VAL A 76 -2.84 17.88 -6.33
C VAL A 76 -4.21 17.82 -5.69
N THR A 77 -5.25 17.92 -6.51
CA THR A 77 -6.62 17.69 -6.07
C THR A 77 -6.99 16.23 -6.29
N VAL A 78 -7.46 15.56 -5.25
CA VAL A 78 -7.98 14.19 -5.31
C VAL A 78 -9.45 14.16 -4.91
N ARG A 79 -10.16 13.15 -5.41
CA ARG A 79 -11.51 12.80 -4.96
C ARG A 79 -11.44 11.55 -4.11
N VAL A 80 -12.14 11.54 -2.98
CA VAL A 80 -12.32 10.32 -2.18
C VAL A 80 -13.45 9.51 -2.79
N GLU A 81 -13.12 8.34 -3.33
CA GLU A 81 -14.10 7.39 -3.87
C GLU A 81 -14.72 6.52 -2.76
N PRO A 82 -15.96 6.00 -2.95
CA PRO A 82 -16.56 5.04 -2.03
C PRO A 82 -15.68 3.80 -1.85
N SER A 83 -15.40 3.41 -0.62
CA SER A 83 -14.53 2.26 -0.32
C SER A 83 -14.82 1.69 1.08
N PRO A 84 -14.36 0.46 1.39
CA PRO A 84 -14.45 -0.08 2.75
C PRO A 84 -13.44 0.54 3.73
N ALA A 85 -12.62 1.52 3.31
CA ALA A 85 -11.54 2.07 4.12
C ALA A 85 -12.09 2.85 5.34
N LEU A 86 -11.83 2.31 6.55
CA LEU A 86 -12.30 2.90 7.80
C LEU A 86 -11.88 4.36 7.98
N LEU A 87 -10.65 4.70 7.60
CA LEU A 87 -10.05 6.02 7.78
C LEU A 87 -10.62 7.10 6.84
N LEU A 88 -11.40 6.71 5.83
CA LEU A 88 -12.01 7.61 4.85
C LEU A 88 -13.54 7.71 4.99
N ARG A 89 -14.12 7.08 6.03
CA ARG A 89 -15.57 7.11 6.26
C ARG A 89 -16.06 8.55 6.46
N GLY A 90 -17.14 8.89 5.76
CA GLY A 90 -17.77 10.21 5.82
C GLY A 90 -17.08 11.25 4.93
N LEU A 91 -16.04 10.86 4.18
CA LEU A 91 -15.35 11.73 3.22
C LEU A 91 -15.71 11.37 1.77
N GLU A 92 -16.58 10.39 1.53
CA GLU A 92 -16.96 9.95 0.19
C GLU A 92 -17.47 11.14 -0.65
N GLY A 93 -16.88 11.33 -1.83
CA GLY A 93 -17.17 12.44 -2.73
C GLY A 93 -16.45 13.76 -2.41
N ALA A 94 -15.73 13.86 -1.27
CA ALA A 94 -14.95 15.04 -0.95
C ALA A 94 -13.83 15.28 -1.98
N LEU A 95 -13.62 16.54 -2.35
CA LEU A 95 -12.48 17.00 -3.13
C LEU A 95 -11.45 17.63 -2.19
N LEU A 96 -10.26 17.04 -2.10
CA LEU A 96 -9.23 17.42 -1.16
C LEU A 96 -7.95 17.80 -1.90
N GLY A 97 -7.27 18.85 -1.41
CA GLY A 97 -5.91 19.14 -1.82
C GLY A 97 -4.92 18.30 -1.00
N VAL A 98 -4.02 17.59 -1.66
CA VAL A 98 -3.06 16.67 -1.05
C VAL A 98 -1.66 16.91 -1.58
N TRP A 99 -0.68 16.90 -0.69
CA TRP A 99 0.74 16.94 -1.05
C TRP A 99 1.22 15.57 -1.52
N VAL A 100 1.90 15.56 -2.65
CA VAL A 100 2.51 14.40 -3.29
C VAL A 100 4.00 14.62 -3.36
N ALA A 101 4.78 13.62 -2.94
CA ALA A 101 6.24 13.69 -2.87
C ALA A 101 6.82 12.27 -3.09
N HIS A 102 6.93 11.83 -4.34
CA HIS A 102 7.47 10.49 -4.68
C HIS A 102 8.15 10.45 -6.05
N GLY A 103 9.10 9.53 -6.21
CA GLY A 103 9.68 9.14 -7.49
C GLY A 103 9.16 7.79 -8.01
N GLU A 104 8.53 7.02 -7.14
CA GLU A 104 7.92 5.72 -7.42
C GLU A 104 6.55 5.69 -6.74
N GLY A 105 5.46 5.84 -7.49
CA GLY A 105 4.12 6.00 -6.92
C GLY A 105 2.99 5.64 -7.86
#